data_AF-A0A969EI88-F1
#
_entry.id   AF-A0A969EI88-F1
#
_cell.length_a   1.000
_cell.length_b   1.000
_cell.length_c   1.000
_cell.angle_alpha   90.00
_cell.angle_beta   90.00
_cell.angle_gamma   90.00
#
_symmetry.space_group_name_H-M   'P 1'
#
loop_
_entity.id
_entity.type
_entity.pdbx_description
1 polymer ?
#
loop_
_entity_poly.entity_id
_entity_poly.type
_entity_poly.pdbx_seq_one_letter_code
_entity_poly.pdbx_strand_id
1 'polypeptide(L)'
;MEKKGISRKKRTIRKRGKKTFAWFYYNTRGKLITDTKTIERCNKLVLPPAWEDVWISADAKANLQATGKDAKGRLQYRYHDNWTKARAAEKFDGMTRFAKTLPVIRKK
;
A
#
# COMPACT_ATOMS: atom_id res chain seq x y z
N MET A 1 14.72 -13.27 -4.14
CA MET A 1 13.38 -13.40 -3.53
C MET A 1 12.34 -12.87 -4.51
N GLU A 2 11.63 -13.77 -5.20
CA GLU A 2 10.49 -13.39 -6.05
C GLU A 2 9.52 -12.56 -5.23
N LYS A 3 9.31 -11.30 -5.61
CA LYS A 3 8.27 -10.46 -5.00
C LYS A 3 6.91 -11.03 -5.42
N LYS A 4 6.42 -12.01 -4.66
CA LYS A 4 5.13 -12.64 -4.89
C LYS A 4 3.99 -11.68 -4.57
N GLY A 5 3.71 -10.76 -5.49
CA GLY A 5 2.65 -9.76 -5.32
C GLY A 5 1.53 -9.88 -6.33
N ILE A 6 0.47 -9.15 -6.00
CA ILE A 6 -0.72 -8.96 -6.82
C ILE A 6 -0.55 -7.64 -7.58
N SER A 7 -0.83 -7.65 -8.88
CA SER A 7 -0.88 -6.43 -9.68
C SER A 7 -2.32 -5.97 -9.89
N ARG A 8 -2.52 -4.66 -10.07
CA ARG A 8 -3.83 -4.03 -10.29
C ARG A 8 -3.89 -3.40 -11.67
N LYS A 9 -4.94 -3.69 -12.44
CA LYS A 9 -5.21 -3.04 -13.74
C LYS A 9 -6.63 -2.49 -13.80
N LYS A 10 -6.77 -1.30 -14.39
CA LYS A 10 -8.08 -0.70 -14.71
C LYS A 10 -8.61 -1.35 -15.99
N ARG A 11 -9.87 -1.81 -15.99
CA ARG A 11 -10.54 -2.21 -17.24
C ARG A 11 -11.90 -1.57 -17.35
N THR A 12 -12.27 -1.20 -18.57
CA THR A 12 -13.61 -0.74 -18.90
C THR A 12 -14.56 -1.93 -18.96
N ILE A 13 -15.70 -1.82 -18.30
CA ILE A 13 -16.78 -2.80 -18.31
C ILE A 13 -18.10 -2.12 -18.73
N ARG A 14 -19.04 -2.89 -19.25
CA ARG A 14 -20.41 -2.41 -19.53
C ARG A 14 -21.33 -2.91 -18.42
N LYS A 15 -22.06 -2.01 -17.78
CA LYS A 15 -23.06 -2.34 -16.75
C LYS A 15 -24.37 -1.60 -17.09
N ARG A 16 -25.46 -2.35 -17.29
CA ARG A 16 -26.78 -1.81 -17.68
C ARG A 16 -26.71 -0.86 -18.90
N GLY A 17 -25.99 -1.26 -19.95
CA GLY A 17 -25.83 -0.45 -21.16
C GLY A 17 -24.86 0.75 -21.06
N LYS A 18 -24.40 1.13 -19.86
CA LYS A 18 -23.45 2.23 -19.66
C LYS A 18 -22.01 1.72 -19.54
N LYS A 19 -21.05 2.45 -20.13
CA LYS A 19 -19.60 2.20 -19.95
C LYS A 19 -19.16 2.69 -18.57
N THR A 20 -18.55 1.82 -17.79
CA THR A 20 -17.93 2.14 -16.49
C THR A 20 -16.57 1.43 -16.39
N PHE A 21 -15.84 1.57 -15.30
CA PHE A 21 -14.57 0.87 -15.09
C PHE A 21 -14.58 0.10 -13.77
N ALA A 22 -13.75 -0.94 -13.71
CA ALA A 22 -13.48 -1.69 -12.49
C ALA A 22 -11.99 -2.03 -12.40
N TRP A 23 -11.55 -2.32 -11.18
CA TRP A 23 -10.21 -2.80 -10.90
C TRP A 23 -10.16 -4.32 -10.96
N PHE A 24 -9.19 -4.84 -11.70
CA PHE A 24 -8.91 -6.26 -11.82
C PHE A 24 -7.55 -6.56 -11.22
N TYR A 25 -7.46 -7.68 -10.51
CA TYR A 25 -6.27 -8.09 -9.79
C TYR A 25 -5.68 -9.34 -10.42
N TYR A 26 -4.36 -9.39 -10.54
CA TYR A 26 -3.65 -10.50 -11.16
C TYR A 26 -2.57 -11.01 -10.24
N ASN A 27 -2.40 -12.33 -10.20
CA ASN A 27 -1.33 -12.94 -9.43
C ASN A 27 0.04 -12.76 -10.11
N THR A 28 1.08 -13.32 -9.49
CA THR A 28 2.47 -13.25 -9.96
C THR A 28 2.69 -13.88 -11.32
N ARG A 29 1.82 -14.81 -11.73
CA ARG A 29 1.85 -15.48 -13.03
C ARG A 29 0.98 -14.77 -14.07
N GLY A 30 0.44 -13.60 -13.75
CA GLY A 30 -0.46 -12.86 -14.64
C GLY A 30 -1.86 -13.46 -14.78
N LYS A 31 -2.22 -14.46 -13.95
CA LYS A 31 -3.58 -15.03 -13.94
C LYS A 31 -4.51 -14.12 -13.15
N LEU A 32 -5.71 -13.92 -13.68
CA LEU A 32 -6.74 -13.13 -13.02
C LEU A 32 -7.13 -13.79 -11.68
N ILE A 33 -7.20 -12.98 -10.63
CA ILE A 33 -7.70 -13.39 -9.32
C ILE A 33 -9.22 -13.23 -9.33
N THR A 34 -9.91 -14.34 -9.08
CA THR A 34 -11.38 -14.41 -8.95
C THR A 34 -11.85 -14.61 -7.52
N ASP A 35 -10.92 -14.91 -6.60
CA ASP A 35 -11.22 -15.06 -5.18
C ASP A 35 -11.75 -13.75 -4.58
N THR A 36 -12.99 -13.80 -4.09
CA THR A 36 -13.72 -12.62 -3.60
C THR A 36 -13.05 -12.02 -2.37
N LYS A 37 -12.54 -12.85 -1.45
CA LYS A 37 -11.84 -12.39 -0.23
C LYS A 37 -10.60 -11.58 -0.57
N THR A 38 -9.79 -12.06 -1.51
CA THR A 38 -8.59 -11.36 -1.98
C THR A 38 -8.95 -10.05 -2.67
N ILE A 39 -9.96 -10.05 -3.55
CA ILE A 39 -10.42 -8.84 -4.25
C ILE A 39 -10.93 -7.78 -3.26
N GLU A 40 -11.76 -8.17 -2.30
CA GLU A 40 -12.27 -7.27 -1.27
C GLU A 40 -11.15 -6.67 -0.43
N ARG A 41 -10.16 -7.48 -0.02
CA ARG A 41 -8.99 -6.98 0.70
C ARG A 41 -8.23 -5.94 -0.12
N CYS A 42 -7.97 -6.21 -1.40
CA CYS A 42 -7.28 -5.27 -2.27
C CYS A 42 -8.07 -3.96 -2.45
N ASN A 43 -9.40 -4.05 -2.57
CA ASN A 43 -10.27 -2.87 -2.64
C ASN A 43 -10.27 -2.05 -1.34
N LYS A 44 -10.23 -2.70 -0.18
CA LYS A 44 -10.15 -2.05 1.15
C LYS A 44 -8.86 -1.27 1.38
N LEU A 45 -7.81 -1.48 0.58
CA LEU A 45 -6.59 -0.66 0.64
C LEU A 45 -6.81 0.78 0.15
N VAL A 46 -7.89 1.05 -0.59
CA VAL A 46 -8.27 2.37 -1.12
C VAL A 46 -7.08 3.05 -1.82
N LEU A 47 -6.41 2.31 -2.70
CA LEU A 47 -5.27 2.84 -3.45
C LEU A 47 -5.76 3.86 -4.48
N PRO A 48 -5.15 5.07 -4.55
CA PRO A 48 -5.57 6.11 -5.48
C PRO A 48 -5.67 5.61 -6.92
N PRO A 49 -6.67 6.07 -7.70
CA PRO A 49 -6.90 5.59 -9.06
C PRO A 49 -5.80 6.02 -10.03
N ALA A 50 -5.06 7.08 -9.71
CA ALA A 50 -3.94 7.59 -10.50
C ALA A 50 -2.63 6.82 -10.28
N TRP A 51 -2.59 5.84 -9.37
CA TRP A 51 -1.39 5.04 -9.17
C TRP A 51 -1.18 4.03 -10.30
N GLU A 52 0.02 4.05 -10.85
CA GLU A 52 0.54 3.12 -11.85
C GLU A 52 1.51 2.11 -11.22
N ASP A 53 1.87 1.06 -11.96
CA ASP A 53 2.80 0.01 -11.51
C ASP A 53 2.48 -0.54 -10.10
N VAL A 54 1.19 -0.72 -9.82
CA VAL A 54 0.73 -1.09 -8.49
C VAL A 54 1.10 -2.54 -8.18
N TRP A 55 1.81 -2.71 -7.07
CA TRP A 55 2.12 -3.98 -6.43
C TRP A 55 1.41 -4.04 -5.07
N ILE A 56 0.74 -5.15 -4.79
CA ILE A 56 0.04 -5.42 -3.53
C ILE A 56 0.58 -6.71 -2.93
N SER A 57 0.90 -6.71 -1.64
CA SER A 57 1.33 -7.91 -0.91
C SER A 57 0.24 -8.97 -0.92
N ALA A 58 0.62 -10.23 -1.14
CA ALA A 58 -0.28 -11.37 -0.96
C ALA A 58 -0.59 -11.63 0.53
N ASP A 59 0.35 -11.32 1.42
CA ASP A 59 0.18 -11.46 2.86
C ASP A 59 -0.49 -10.21 3.47
N ALA A 60 -1.64 -10.43 4.12
CA ALA A 60 -2.39 -9.41 4.83
C ALA A 60 -1.69 -8.89 6.08
N LYS A 61 -0.73 -9.64 6.64
CA LYS A 61 0.04 -9.25 7.84
C LYS A 61 1.34 -8.52 7.50
N ALA A 62 1.70 -8.42 6.22
CA ALA A 62 2.90 -7.70 5.80
C ALA A 62 2.84 -6.24 6.23
N ASN A 63 3.94 -5.72 6.79
CA ASN A 63 4.06 -4.33 7.20
C ASN A 63 3.78 -3.36 6.03
N LEU A 64 4.33 -3.68 4.85
CA LEU A 64 4.05 -3.00 3.60
C LEU A 64 2.97 -3.75 2.82
N GLN A 65 1.80 -3.13 2.65
CA GLN A 65 0.66 -3.72 1.97
C GLN A 65 0.66 -3.45 0.47
N ALA A 66 1.07 -2.26 0.03
CA ALA A 66 1.13 -1.95 -1.39
C ALA A 66 2.17 -0.88 -1.72
N THR A 67 2.60 -0.87 -2.97
CA THR A 67 3.38 0.20 -3.58
C THR A 67 2.81 0.54 -4.95
N GLY A 68 3.04 1.76 -5.42
CA GLY A 68 2.72 2.18 -6.78
C GLY A 68 3.39 3.51 -7.10
N LYS A 69 3.42 3.90 -8.36
CA LYS A 69 3.92 5.22 -8.78
C LYS A 69 2.75 6.19 -8.84
N ASP A 70 2.91 7.40 -8.29
CA ASP A 70 1.93 8.46 -8.47
C ASP A 70 2.00 9.09 -9.87
N ALA A 71 1.13 10.06 -10.15
CA ALA A 71 1.08 10.78 -11.43
C ALA A 71 2.39 11.55 -11.76
N LYS A 72 3.29 11.73 -10.79
CA LYS A 72 4.62 12.33 -10.98
C LYS A 72 5.73 11.27 -11.04
N GLY A 73 5.38 9.99 -11.14
CA GLY A 73 6.32 8.87 -11.19
C GLY A 73 6.98 8.52 -9.85
N ARG A 74 6.59 9.16 -8.74
CA ARG A 74 7.22 8.91 -7.43
C ARG A 74 6.66 7.63 -6.81
N LEU A 75 7.54 6.83 -6.22
CA LEU A 75 7.14 5.61 -5.52
C LEU A 75 6.40 5.96 -4.23
N GLN A 76 5.16 5.52 -4.15
CA GLN A 76 4.27 5.65 -3.00
C GLN A 76 4.09 4.31 -2.30
N TYR A 77 3.82 4.36 -1.00
CA TYR A 77 3.74 3.19 -0.13
C TYR A 77 2.42 3.20 0.65
N ARG A 78 1.84 2.02 0.88
CA ARG A 78 0.72 1.78 1.77
C ARG A 78 1.12 0.76 2.82
N TYR A 79 1.18 1.18 4.08
CA TYR A 79 1.49 0.31 5.21
C TYR A 79 0.22 -0.29 5.82
N HIS A 80 0.37 -1.38 6.57
CA HIS A 80 -0.67 -1.91 7.43
C HIS A 80 -0.94 -0.92 8.58
N ASP A 81 -2.21 -0.67 8.91
CA ASP A 81 -2.58 0.36 9.89
C ASP A 81 -1.96 0.08 11.28
N ASN A 82 -1.98 -1.18 11.72
CA ASN A 82 -1.36 -1.57 13.00
C ASN A 82 0.15 -1.31 13.02
N TRP A 83 0.84 -1.53 11.89
CA TRP A 83 2.28 -1.25 11.79
C TRP A 83 2.55 0.24 11.91
N THR A 84 1.75 1.07 11.22
CA THR A 84 1.85 2.53 11.30
C THR A 84 1.63 3.02 12.73
N LYS A 85 0.62 2.49 13.43
CA LYS A 85 0.35 2.84 14.84
C LYS A 85 1.49 2.46 15.77
N ALA A 86 2.02 1.24 15.66
CA ALA A 86 3.13 0.78 16.47
C ALA A 86 4.39 1.63 16.25
N ARG A 87 4.75 1.91 14.99
CA ARG A 87 5.91 2.76 14.67
C ARG A 87 5.74 4.22 15.11
N ALA A 88 4.51 4.74 15.11
CA ALA A 88 4.23 6.08 15.62
C ALA A 88 4.44 6.15 17.14
N ALA A 89 3.96 5.15 17.89
CA ALA A 89 4.16 5.07 19.35
C ALA A 89 5.65 5.00 19.70
N GLU A 90 6.40 4.08 19.07
CA GLU A 90 7.84 3.93 19.30
C GLU A 90 8.63 5.22 19.00
N LYS A 91 8.26 5.95 17.93
CA LYS A 91 8.86 7.25 17.63
C LYS A 91 8.58 8.28 18.71
N PHE A 92 7.34 8.33 19.21
CA PHE A 92 6.94 9.27 20.25
C PHE A 92 7.70 9.01 21.56
N ASP A 93 7.84 7.74 21.96
CA ASP A 93 8.59 7.37 23.16
C ASP A 93 10.07 7.79 23.05
N GLY A 94 10.66 7.64 21.86
CA GLY A 94 12.03 8.08 21.58
C GLY A 94 12.26 9.58 21.69
N MET A 95 11.22 10.41 21.52
CA MET A 95 11.35 11.87 21.60
C MET A 95 11.78 12.35 22.98
N THR A 96 11.33 11.69 24.06
CA THR A 96 11.73 12.04 25.42
C THR A 96 13.23 11.86 25.63
N ARG A 97 13.80 10.77 25.09
CA ARG A 97 15.25 10.51 25.15
C ARG A 97 16.03 11.53 24.32
N PHE A 98 15.54 11.87 23.13
CA PHE A 98 16.13 12.92 22.31
C PHE A 98 16.11 14.28 23.02
N ALA A 99 14.98 14.64 23.66
CA ALA A 99 14.84 15.90 24.40
C ALA A 99 15.86 16.03 25.54
N LYS A 100 16.12 14.95 26.27
CA LYS A 100 17.17 14.90 27.30
C LYS A 100 18.59 15.09 26.74
N THR A 101 18.80 14.76 25.46
CA THR A 101 20.11 14.84 24.80
C THR A 101 20.36 16.21 24.14
N LEU A 102 19.30 16.99 23.87
CA LEU A 102 19.39 18.32 23.23
C LEU A 102 20.40 19.29 23.88
N PRO A 103 20.48 19.42 25.22
CA PRO A 103 21.43 20.35 25.84
C PRO A 103 22.89 20.03 25.53
N VAL A 104 23.25 18.75 25.41
CA VAL A 104 24.62 18.32 25.06
C VAL A 104 24.93 18.66 23.60
N ILE A 105 23.98 18.42 22.70
CA ILE A 105 24.13 18.73 21.27
C ILE A 105 24.30 20.23 21.05
N ARG A 106 23.54 21.07 21.77
CA ARG A 106 23.57 22.54 21.63
C ARG A 106 24.83 23.22 22.19
N LYS A 107 25.62 22.51 22.99
CA LYS A 107 26.90 23.02 23.53
C LYS A 107 28.08 22.80 22.58
N LYS A 108 27.89 22.01 21.51
CA LYS A 108 28.83 21.88 20.39
C LYS A 108 28.50 22.93 19.33
#